data_AF-A0A2H5ZR21-F1
#
_entry.id   AF-A0A2H5ZR21-F1
#
_cell.length_a   1.000
_cell.length_b   1.000
_cell.length_c   1.000
_cell.angle_alpha   90.00
_cell.angle_beta   90.00
_cell.angle_gamma   90.00
#
_symmetry.space_group_name_H-M   'P 1'
#
loop_
_entity.id
_entity.type
_entity.pdbx_description
1 polymer ?
#
loop_
_entity_poly.entity_id
_entity_poly.type
_entity_poly.pdbx_seq_one_letter_code
_entity_poly.pdbx_strand_id
1 'polypeptide(L)'
;MEGARCGLYRDRIVEAATGPVPPDVWEDLWGHLSGCPRCRAEFDAVRDVVAWLREVPEPPVPAGFWEELDRRLQRGAAHHRLLAGARVDWGRAAKAAALAALLALAALRGMPPPDETRSREVVSPAVRALLPRVAELAQAWGAGLEGEGDRW
;
A
#
# COMPACT_ATOMS: atom_id res chain seq x y z
N MET A 1 15.09 37.72 9.86
CA MET A 1 15.00 36.44 9.08
C MET A 1 13.83 35.56 9.56
N GLU A 2 13.01 36.03 10.52
CA GLU A 2 11.85 35.29 11.06
C GLU A 2 10.79 34.88 10.04
N GLY A 3 10.54 35.67 9.01
CA GLY A 3 9.39 35.49 8.10
C GLY A 3 9.42 34.20 7.27
N ALA A 4 10.60 33.80 6.76
CA ALA A 4 10.73 32.63 5.87
C ALA A 4 10.53 31.30 6.61
N ARG A 5 11.01 31.19 7.85
CA ARG A 5 10.82 29.98 8.67
C ARG A 5 9.35 29.79 9.02
N CYS A 6 8.62 30.86 9.34
CA CYS A 6 7.19 30.77 9.68
C CYS A 6 6.34 30.19 8.53
N GLY A 7 6.70 30.45 7.27
CA GLY A 7 5.96 29.93 6.11
C GLY A 7 5.91 28.40 6.09
N LEU A 8 7.01 27.73 6.45
CA LEU A 8 7.10 26.27 6.50
C LEU A 8 6.24 25.64 7.60
N TYR A 9 6.03 26.35 8.71
CA TYR A 9 5.25 25.83 9.83
C TYR A 9 3.75 26.07 9.70
N ARG A 10 3.31 26.95 8.79
CA ARG A 10 1.89 27.27 8.62
C ARG A 10 1.07 26.05 8.15
N ASP A 11 1.61 25.27 7.22
CA ASP A 11 0.94 24.05 6.75
C ASP A 11 0.88 23.00 7.86
N ARG A 12 1.98 22.86 8.61
CA ARG A 12 2.08 21.94 9.75
C ARG A 12 1.12 22.29 10.88
N ILE A 13 0.83 23.58 11.10
CA ILE A 13 -0.17 24.03 12.10
C ILE A 13 -1.56 23.47 11.80
N VAL A 14 -1.97 23.44 10.53
CA VAL A 14 -3.30 22.94 10.14
C VAL A 14 -3.39 21.43 10.27
N GLU A 15 -2.39 20.71 9.76
CA GLU A 15 -2.31 19.25 9.83
C GLU A 15 -2.36 18.77 11.29
N ALA A 16 -1.52 19.39 12.11
CA ALA A 16 -1.47 19.22 13.56
C ALA A 16 -2.78 19.43 14.31
N ALA A 17 -3.48 20.52 14.00
CA ALA A 17 -4.68 20.90 14.72
C ALA A 17 -5.87 20.02 14.33
N THR A 18 -5.88 19.50 13.10
CA THR A 18 -7.02 18.75 12.54
C THR A 18 -6.94 17.25 12.77
N GLY A 19 -5.75 16.67 12.97
CA GLY A 19 -5.60 15.22 13.09
C GLY A 19 -4.30 14.76 13.76
N PRO A 20 -4.07 13.44 13.80
CA PRO A 20 -2.85 12.87 14.35
C PRO A 20 -1.65 13.19 13.44
N VAL A 21 -0.55 13.61 14.06
CA VAL A 21 0.75 13.80 13.40
C VAL A 21 1.83 12.96 14.10
N PRO A 22 2.89 12.56 13.38
CA PRO A 22 4.02 11.85 13.97
C PRO A 22 4.67 12.61 15.14
N PRO A 23 5.18 11.93 16.19
CA PRO A 23 5.75 12.60 17.36
C PRO A 23 6.92 13.55 17.07
N ASP A 24 7.76 13.22 16.08
CA ASP A 24 8.89 14.03 15.62
C ASP A 24 8.44 15.34 14.97
N VAL A 25 7.35 15.30 14.20
CA VAL A 25 6.71 16.49 13.64
C VAL A 25 6.14 17.36 14.74
N TRP A 26 5.64 16.75 15.82
CA TRP A 26 5.11 17.44 16.99
C TRP A 26 6.18 18.19 17.77
N GLU A 27 7.30 17.53 18.03
CA GLU A 27 8.44 18.13 18.72
C GLU A 27 9.02 19.33 17.95
N ASP A 28 9.20 19.19 16.64
CA ASP A 28 9.72 20.26 15.77
C ASP A 28 8.76 21.47 15.71
N LEU A 29 7.46 21.22 15.54
CA LEU A 29 6.45 22.29 15.58
C LEU A 29 6.45 23.00 16.95
N TRP A 30 6.50 22.24 18.05
CA TRP A 30 6.47 22.82 19.40
C TRP A 30 7.71 23.67 19.68
N GLY A 31 8.87 23.27 19.16
CA GLY A 31 10.09 24.08 19.18
C GLY A 31 9.88 25.44 18.51
N HIS A 32 9.22 25.48 17.35
CA HIS A 32 8.90 26.74 16.68
C HIS A 32 7.85 27.57 17.43
N LEU A 33 6.74 26.96 17.88
CA LEU A 33 5.65 27.66 18.57
C LEU A 33 6.08 28.25 19.91
N SER A 34 7.07 27.65 20.57
CA SER A 34 7.66 28.19 21.80
C SER A 34 8.48 29.45 21.56
N GLY A 35 9.02 29.63 20.35
CA GLY A 35 9.83 30.79 19.95
C GLY A 35 9.10 31.85 19.12
N CYS A 36 7.90 31.56 18.60
CA CYS A 36 7.16 32.46 17.70
C CYS A 36 5.73 32.73 18.19
N PRO A 37 5.45 33.90 18.82
CA PRO A 37 4.12 34.21 19.34
C PRO A 37 3.06 34.33 18.25
N ARG A 38 3.44 34.72 17.02
CA ARG A 38 2.53 34.79 15.88
C ARG A 38 2.03 33.40 15.47
N CYS A 39 2.95 32.46 15.26
CA CYS A 39 2.58 31.09 14.89
C CYS A 39 1.85 30.38 16.04
N ARG A 40 2.16 30.71 17.30
CA ARG A 40 1.39 30.24 18.45
C ARG A 40 -0.05 30.71 18.43
N ALA A 41 -0.28 32.00 18.18
CA ALA A 41 -1.64 32.54 18.04
C ALA A 41 -2.39 31.92 16.85
N GLU A 42 -1.71 31.69 15.72
CA GLU A 42 -2.30 31.00 14.57
C GLU A 42 -2.69 29.55 14.93
N PHE A 43 -1.83 28.81 15.63
CA PHE A 43 -2.13 27.45 16.08
C PHE A 43 -3.31 27.39 17.05
N ASP A 44 -3.35 28.27 18.04
CA ASP A 44 -4.44 28.34 19.00
C ASP A 44 -5.77 28.68 18.28
N ALA A 45 -5.77 29.60 17.32
CA ALA A 45 -6.96 29.93 16.53
C ALA A 45 -7.47 28.74 15.69
N VAL A 46 -6.59 27.98 15.05
CA VAL A 46 -7.00 26.78 14.29
C VAL A 46 -7.54 25.70 15.22
N ARG A 47 -6.90 25.49 16.37
CA ARG A 47 -7.38 24.52 17.38
C ARG A 47 -8.79 24.87 17.86
N ASP A 48 -9.07 26.14 18.11
CA ASP A 48 -10.37 26.59 18.59
C ASP A 48 -11.46 26.35 17.53
N VAL A 49 -11.17 26.61 16.24
CA VAL A 49 -12.08 26.27 15.13
C VAL A 49 -12.33 24.76 15.06
N VAL A 50 -11.29 23.93 15.19
CA VAL A 50 -11.44 22.46 15.20
C VAL A 50 -12.28 22.00 16.38
N ALA A 51 -12.12 22.61 17.56
CA ALA A 51 -12.95 22.32 18.72
C ALA A 51 -14.43 22.59 18.43
N TRP A 52 -14.76 23.75 17.85
CA TRP A 52 -16.14 24.07 17.44
C TRP A 52 -16.70 23.11 16.40
N LEU A 53 -15.89 22.69 15.43
CA LEU A 53 -16.33 21.71 14.42
C LEU A 53 -16.62 20.33 15.03
N ARG A 54 -15.89 19.93 16.08
CA ARG A 54 -16.11 18.66 16.78
C ARG A 54 -17.38 18.67 17.64
N GLU A 55 -17.90 19.84 18.00
CA GLU A 55 -19.17 19.98 18.70
C GLU A 55 -20.39 19.78 17.77
N VAL A 56 -20.18 19.80 16.45
CA VAL A 56 -21.25 19.56 15.48
C VAL A 56 -21.71 18.11 15.61
N PRO A 57 -23.01 17.85 15.88
CA PRO A 57 -23.53 16.49 15.96
C PRO A 57 -23.30 15.73 14.65
N GLU A 58 -22.83 14.49 14.77
CA GLU A 58 -22.70 13.63 13.60
C GLU A 58 -24.09 13.31 13.03
N PRO A 59 -24.35 13.57 11.74
CA PRO A 59 -25.66 13.29 11.16
C PRO A 59 -25.92 11.78 11.18
N PRO A 60 -27.17 11.35 11.42
CA PRO A 60 -27.49 9.94 11.37
C PRO A 60 -27.25 9.40 9.96
N VAL A 61 -26.73 8.18 9.89
CA VAL A 61 -26.54 7.46 8.63
C VAL A 61 -27.92 7.24 7.97
N PRO A 62 -28.13 7.63 6.70
CA PRO A 62 -29.39 7.40 6.02
C PRO A 62 -29.75 5.91 5.94
N ALA A 63 -31.05 5.61 6.00
CA ALA A 63 -31.53 4.24 5.82
C ALA A 63 -31.08 3.66 4.45
N GLY A 64 -30.62 2.41 4.45
CA GLY A 64 -30.16 1.74 3.22
C GLY A 64 -28.73 2.09 2.77
N PHE A 65 -28.02 2.96 3.51
CA PHE A 65 -26.68 3.41 3.14
C PHE A 65 -25.68 2.24 3.07
N TRP A 66 -25.68 1.35 4.06
CA TRP A 66 -24.72 0.25 4.15
C TRP A 66 -24.96 -0.80 3.06
N GLU A 67 -26.21 -1.09 2.75
CA GLU A 67 -26.61 -2.01 1.68
C GLU A 67 -26.22 -1.45 0.31
N GLU A 68 -26.41 -0.15 0.08
CA GLU A 68 -25.96 0.49 -1.16
C GLU A 68 -24.43 0.54 -1.26
N LEU A 69 -23.74 0.82 -0.16
CA LEU A 69 -22.28 0.81 -0.11
C LEU A 69 -21.73 -0.58 -0.44
N ASP A 70 -22.22 -1.63 0.22
CA ASP A 70 -21.82 -3.01 -0.07
C ASP A 70 -22.09 -3.36 -1.54
N ARG A 71 -23.29 -3.07 -2.05
CA ARG A 71 -23.62 -3.28 -3.47
C ARG A 71 -22.68 -2.54 -4.42
N ARG A 72 -22.16 -1.36 -4.07
CA ARG A 72 -21.16 -0.64 -4.88
C ARG A 72 -19.79 -1.31 -4.81
N LEU A 73 -19.35 -1.71 -3.61
CA LEU A 73 -18.08 -2.40 -3.40
C LEU A 73 -18.05 -3.74 -4.13
N GLN A 74 -19.12 -4.53 -4.04
CA GLN A 74 -19.23 -5.82 -4.73
C GLN A 74 -19.21 -5.67 -6.25
N ARG A 75 -19.88 -4.64 -6.81
CA ARG A 75 -19.82 -4.34 -8.25
C ARG A 75 -18.39 -4.00 -8.70
N GLY A 76 -17.68 -3.18 -7.93
CA GLY A 76 -16.28 -2.84 -8.21
C GLY A 76 -15.37 -4.08 -8.17
N ALA A 77 -15.49 -4.90 -7.12
CA ALA A 77 -14.72 -6.13 -6.96
C ALA A 77 -15.01 -7.15 -8.08
N ALA A 78 -16.28 -7.33 -8.45
CA ALA A 78 -16.68 -8.22 -9.55
C ALA A 78 -16.09 -7.76 -10.89
N HIS A 79 -16.11 -6.46 -11.19
CA HIS A 79 -15.53 -5.93 -12.42
C HIS A 79 -14.02 -6.15 -12.49
N HIS A 80 -13.30 -5.93 -11.39
CA HIS A 80 -11.87 -6.24 -11.31
C HIS A 80 -11.56 -7.73 -11.48
N ARG A 81 -12.37 -8.63 -10.89
CA ARG A 81 -12.20 -10.09 -11.05
C ARG A 81 -12.43 -10.55 -12.48
N LEU A 82 -13.44 -10.02 -13.17
CA LEU A 82 -13.72 -10.35 -14.57
C LEU A 82 -12.58 -9.93 -15.51
N LEU A 83 -12.06 -8.71 -15.33
CA LEU A 83 -10.93 -8.22 -16.12
C LEU A 83 -9.62 -8.96 -15.79
N ALA A 84 -9.41 -9.34 -14.53
CA ALA A 84 -8.25 -10.12 -14.12
C ALA A 84 -8.29 -11.55 -14.69
N GLY A 85 -9.46 -12.22 -14.64
CA GLY A 85 -9.63 -13.57 -15.20
C GLY A 85 -9.37 -13.63 -16.70
N ALA A 86 -9.92 -12.68 -17.47
CA ALA A 86 -9.72 -12.62 -18.92
C ALA A 86 -8.24 -12.42 -19.33
N ARG A 87 -7.46 -11.66 -18.56
CA ARG A 87 -6.03 -11.45 -18.83
C ARG A 87 -5.17 -12.68 -18.51
N VAL A 88 -5.55 -13.46 -17.51
CA VAL A 88 -4.81 -14.68 -17.11
C VAL A 88 -4.98 -15.79 -18.14
N ASP A 89 -6.18 -15.95 -18.70
CA ASP A 89 -6.45 -17.01 -19.69
C ASP A 89 -5.72 -16.76 -21.01
N TRP A 90 -5.71 -15.51 -21.50
CA TRP A 90 -4.93 -15.14 -22.68
C TRP A 90 -3.42 -15.27 -22.46
N GLY A 91 -2.92 -14.92 -21.26
CA GLY A 91 -1.50 -15.06 -20.93
C GLY A 91 -1.03 -16.51 -20.86
N ARG A 92 -1.88 -17.44 -20.41
CA ARG A 92 -1.59 -18.89 -20.39
C ARG A 92 -1.68 -19.49 -21.78
N ALA A 93 -2.70 -19.13 -22.56
CA ALA A 93 -2.87 -19.59 -23.94
C ALA A 93 -1.70 -19.14 -24.83
N ALA A 94 -1.25 -17.88 -24.71
CA ALA A 94 -0.12 -17.36 -25.46
C ALA A 94 1.20 -18.06 -25.12
N LYS A 95 1.44 -18.37 -23.83
CA LYS A 95 2.63 -19.13 -23.39
C LYS A 95 2.62 -20.56 -23.90
N ALA A 96 1.46 -21.23 -23.85
CA ALA A 96 1.32 -22.59 -24.38
C ALA A 96 1.54 -22.63 -25.90
N ALA A 97 0.99 -21.66 -26.65
CA ALA A 97 1.20 -21.55 -28.08
C ALA A 97 2.68 -21.27 -28.43
N ALA A 98 3.35 -20.37 -27.69
CA ALA A 98 4.77 -20.10 -27.87
C ALA A 98 5.63 -21.34 -27.58
N LEU A 99 5.34 -22.08 -26.51
CA LEU A 99 6.04 -23.32 -26.18
C LEU A 99 5.83 -24.39 -27.27
N ALA A 100 4.59 -24.57 -27.72
CA ALA A 100 4.28 -25.51 -28.80
C ALA A 100 4.99 -25.14 -30.11
N ALA A 101 5.03 -23.85 -30.46
CA ALA A 101 5.78 -23.37 -31.63
C ALA A 101 7.29 -23.60 -31.49
N LEU A 102 7.87 -23.36 -30.31
CA LEU A 102 9.29 -23.62 -30.04
C LEU A 102 9.62 -25.12 -30.11
N LEU A 103 8.76 -25.99 -29.56
CA LEU A 103 8.93 -27.44 -29.62
C LEU A 103 8.81 -27.97 -31.06
N ALA A 104 7.84 -27.48 -31.83
CA ALA A 104 7.70 -27.81 -33.24
C ALA A 104 8.94 -27.36 -34.04
N LEU A 105 9.45 -26.15 -33.77
CA LEU A 105 10.66 -25.63 -34.42
C LEU A 105 11.91 -26.44 -34.05
N ALA A 106 12.03 -26.88 -32.79
CA ALA A 106 13.13 -27.72 -32.32
C ALA A 106 13.10 -29.12 -32.95
N ALA A 107 11.91 -29.72 -33.07
CA ALA A 107 11.70 -31.00 -33.73
C ALA A 107 12.07 -30.95 -35.22
N LEU A 108 11.66 -29.88 -35.92
CA LEU A 108 12.00 -29.66 -37.33
C LEU A 108 13.51 -29.43 -37.56
N ARG A 109 14.23 -28.92 -36.55
CA ARG A 109 15.68 -28.69 -36.63
C ARG A 109 16.54 -29.87 -36.17
N GLY A 110 15.94 -30.98 -35.72
CA GLY A 110 16.69 -32.14 -35.24
C GLY A 110 17.57 -31.82 -34.03
N MET A 111 17.15 -30.90 -33.16
CA MET A 111 17.96 -30.46 -32.02
C MET A 111 17.91 -31.53 -30.92
N PRO A 112 19.07 -32.00 -30.40
CA PRO A 112 19.07 -32.98 -29.31
C PRO A 112 18.42 -32.38 -28.04
N PRO A 113 17.78 -33.22 -27.19
CA PRO A 113 17.11 -32.75 -26.00
C PRO A 113 18.09 -31.97 -25.10
N PRO A 114 17.62 -30.92 -24.42
CA PRO A 114 18.48 -30.11 -23.56
C PRO A 114 19.09 -30.97 -22.46
N ASP A 115 20.40 -30.89 -22.32
CA ASP A 115 21.17 -31.55 -21.28
C ASP A 115 20.69 -31.08 -19.89
N GLU A 116 20.08 -31.99 -19.13
CA GLU A 116 19.53 -31.78 -17.79
C GLU A 116 20.57 -31.21 -16.81
N THR A 117 21.84 -31.46 -17.08
CA THR A 117 22.98 -31.03 -16.27
C THR A 117 23.14 -29.51 -16.25
N ARG A 118 22.78 -28.81 -17.35
CA ARG A 118 22.92 -27.35 -17.49
C ARG A 118 21.76 -26.56 -16.87
N SER A 119 20.62 -27.21 -16.65
CA SER A 119 19.41 -26.56 -16.11
C SER A 119 19.47 -26.34 -14.59
N ARG A 120 20.37 -27.05 -13.88
CA ARG A 120 20.60 -26.85 -12.43
C ARG A 120 21.38 -25.58 -12.09
N GLU A 121 21.87 -24.85 -13.09
CA GLU A 121 22.74 -23.67 -12.95
C GLU A 121 22.01 -22.33 -13.17
N VAL A 122 20.68 -22.32 -13.26
CA VAL A 122 19.90 -21.08 -13.46
C VAL A 122 19.82 -20.23 -12.18
N VAL A 123 20.06 -20.82 -11.01
CA VAL A 123 20.09 -20.12 -9.73
C VAL A 123 21.52 -19.98 -9.29
N SER A 124 22.06 -18.76 -9.32
CA SER A 124 23.42 -18.49 -8.87
C SER A 124 23.59 -18.95 -7.41
N PRO A 125 24.79 -19.39 -7.00
CA PRO A 125 25.05 -19.78 -5.61
C PRO A 125 24.65 -18.70 -4.60
N ALA A 126 24.78 -17.42 -4.98
CA ALA A 126 24.35 -16.27 -4.19
C ALA A 126 22.83 -16.23 -3.98
N VAL A 127 22.03 -16.45 -5.03
CA VAL A 127 20.56 -16.50 -4.90
C VAL A 127 20.13 -17.72 -4.09
N ARG A 128 20.80 -18.87 -4.26
CA ARG A 128 20.51 -20.09 -3.51
C ARG A 128 20.78 -19.93 -2.00
N ALA A 129 21.83 -19.18 -1.64
CA ALA A 129 22.15 -18.85 -0.26
C ALA A 129 21.10 -17.93 0.39
N LEU A 130 20.37 -17.15 -0.39
CA LEU A 130 19.34 -16.22 0.09
C LEU A 130 17.95 -16.85 0.24
N LEU A 131 17.67 -17.99 -0.39
CA LEU A 131 16.35 -18.64 -0.37
C LEU A 131 15.81 -18.94 1.05
N PRO A 132 16.61 -19.43 2.01
CA PRO A 132 16.12 -19.68 3.37
C PRO A 132 15.62 -18.40 4.06
N ARG A 133 16.32 -17.27 3.84
CA ARG A 133 15.94 -15.96 4.40
C ARG A 133 14.65 -15.42 3.80
N VAL A 134 14.45 -15.63 2.50
CA VAL A 134 13.19 -15.27 1.82
C VAL A 134 12.02 -16.11 2.35
N ALA A 135 12.24 -17.40 2.62
CA ALA A 135 11.23 -18.28 3.20
C ALA A 135 10.87 -17.89 4.64
N GLU A 136 11.86 -17.54 5.48
CA GLU A 136 11.63 -17.02 6.82
C GLU A 136 10.81 -15.73 6.81
N LEU A 137 11.13 -14.79 5.91
CA LEU A 137 10.37 -13.55 5.76
C LEU A 137 8.92 -13.81 5.33
N ALA A 138 8.70 -14.74 4.40
CA ALA A 138 7.36 -15.11 3.96
C ALA A 138 6.52 -15.73 5.10
N GLN A 139 7.14 -16.57 5.94
CA GLN A 139 6.47 -17.17 7.10
C GLN A 139 6.17 -16.15 8.21
N ALA A 140 7.10 -15.22 8.49
CA ALA A 140 6.90 -14.14 9.44
C ALA A 140 5.74 -13.22 9.04
N TRP A 141 5.61 -12.94 7.73
CA TRP A 141 4.47 -12.21 7.19
C TRP A 141 3.16 -13.00 7.30
N GLY A 142 3.18 -14.32 7.08
CA GLY A 142 2.00 -15.18 7.26
C GLY A 142 1.51 -15.21 8.71
N ALA A 143 2.43 -15.35 9.67
CA ALA A 143 2.10 -15.39 11.09
C ALA A 143 1.52 -14.06 11.62
N GLY A 144 1.90 -12.93 11.02
CA GLY A 144 1.35 -11.61 11.37
C GLY A 144 -0.10 -11.39 10.94
N LEU A 145 -0.63 -12.17 10.00
CA LEU A 145 -2.02 -12.07 9.53
C LEU A 145 -2.99 -12.96 10.32
N GLU A 146 -2.48 -13.92 11.10
CA GLU A 146 -3.28 -14.86 11.89
C GLU A 146 -3.55 -14.37 13.32
N GLY A 147 -2.88 -13.31 13.79
CA GLY A 147 -2.91 -12.85 15.19
C GLY A 147 -3.89 -11.72 15.56
N GLU A 148 -4.56 -11.08 14.60
CA GLU A 148 -5.44 -9.90 14.84
C GLU A 148 -6.94 -10.24 14.74
N GLY A 149 -7.31 -11.53 14.74
CA GLY A 149 -8.69 -12.00 14.59
C GLY A 149 -9.45 -12.30 15.90
N ASP A 150 -8.76 -12.59 17.00
CA ASP A 150 -9.35 -13.22 18.19
C ASP A 150 -9.37 -12.33 19.44
N ARG A 151 -9.59 -11.02 19.27
CA ARG A 151 -9.88 -10.11 20.38
C ARG A 151 -11.15 -9.29 20.14
N TRP A 152 -12.29 -9.96 20.27
CA TRP A 152 -13.57 -9.36 20.67
C TRP A 152 -14.33 -10.33 21.57
#